data_AF-A0A952LNB9-F1
#
_entry.id   AF-A0A952LNB9-F1
#
_cell.length_a   1.000
_cell.length_b   1.000
_cell.length_c   1.000
_cell.angle_alpha   90.00
_cell.angle_beta   90.00
_cell.angle_gamma   90.00
#
_symmetry.space_group_name_H-M   'P 1'
#
loop_
_entity.id
_entity.type
_entity.pdbx_description
1 polymer ?
#
loop_
_entity_poly.entity_id
_entity_poly.type
_entity_poly.pdbx_seq_one_letter_code
_entity_poly.pdbx_strand_id
1 'polypeptide(L)'
;MKREFNKYVQSLSEKELKAELKMLFDKFEMVKKYYEMDLGSDSGRILEDYKEKIKKEYFPNRGYGNGRSSFSRKVVSDFRKIAVHQSDFLDVV
;
A
#
# COMPACT_ATOMS: atom_id res chain seq x y z
N MET A 1 -2.15 24.18 3.28
CA MET A 1 -1.50 22.86 3.13
C MET A 1 -1.16 22.49 1.69
N LYS A 2 -2.06 21.94 0.84
CA LYS A 2 -1.66 21.46 -0.51
C LYS A 2 -0.99 22.55 -1.38
N ARG A 3 -1.51 23.78 -1.34
CA ARG A 3 -0.92 24.92 -2.06
C ARG A 3 0.48 25.29 -1.58
N GLU A 4 0.73 25.22 -0.27
CA GLU A 4 2.04 25.56 0.32
C GLU A 4 3.05 24.46 0.07
N PHE A 5 2.63 23.20 0.17
CA PHE A 5 3.45 22.05 -0.21
C PHE A 5 3.89 22.15 -1.68
N ASN A 6 2.97 22.49 -2.59
CA ASN A 6 3.32 22.66 -4.00
C ASN A 6 4.34 23.78 -4.21
N LYS A 7 4.21 24.91 -3.50
CA LYS A 7 5.20 26.00 -3.56
C LYS A 7 6.58 25.55 -3.03
N TYR A 8 6.59 24.79 -1.93
CA TYR A 8 7.82 24.22 -1.37
C TYR A 8 8.50 23.28 -2.37
N VAL A 9 7.76 22.32 -2.94
CA VAL A 9 8.29 21.38 -3.94
C VAL A 9 8.82 22.11 -5.18
N GLN A 10 8.14 23.16 -5.64
CA GLN A 10 8.60 23.99 -6.77
C GLN A 10 9.87 24.79 -6.46
N SER A 11 10.15 25.08 -5.19
CA SER A 11 11.36 25.80 -4.79
C SER A 11 12.59 24.90 -4.67
N LEU A 12 12.41 23.58 -4.64
CA LEU A 12 13.51 22.62 -4.50
C LEU A 12 14.23 22.37 -5.82
N SER A 13 15.55 22.25 -5.75
CA SER A 13 16.37 21.74 -6.85
C SER A 13 16.18 20.23 -7.05
N GLU A 14 16.57 19.70 -8.20
CA GLU A 14 16.47 18.27 -8.50
C GLU A 14 17.21 17.39 -7.47
N LYS A 15 18.35 17.87 -6.94
CA LYS A 15 19.12 17.15 -5.92
C LYS A 15 18.36 17.07 -4.59
N GLU A 16 17.76 18.18 -4.16
CA GLU A 16 16.99 18.24 -2.93
C GLU A 16 15.71 17.42 -3.05
N LEU A 17 15.07 17.44 -4.22
CA LEU A 17 13.87 16.66 -4.50
C LEU A 17 14.15 15.15 -4.43
N LYS A 18 15.32 14.70 -4.96
CA LYS A 18 15.77 13.30 -4.82
C LYS A 18 16.07 12.94 -3.36
N ALA A 19 16.66 13.84 -2.59
CA ALA A 19 16.95 13.62 -1.18
C ALA A 19 15.66 13.52 -0.35
N GLU A 20 14.71 14.41 -0.58
CA GLU A 20 13.39 14.40 0.05
C GLU A 20 12.65 13.09 -0.28
N LEU A 21 12.65 12.66 -1.54
CA LEU A 21 12.01 11.40 -1.94
C LEU A 21 12.63 10.18 -1.24
N LYS A 22 13.96 10.11 -1.16
CA LYS A 22 14.66 9.04 -0.43
C LYS A 22 14.32 9.07 1.06
N MET A 23 14.31 10.25 1.67
CA MET A 23 13.91 10.40 3.07
C MET A 23 12.47 9.93 3.31
N LEU A 24 11.53 10.25 2.40
CA LEU A 24 10.16 9.77 2.47
C LEU A 24 10.07 8.24 2.34
N PHE A 25 10.87 7.66 1.45
CA PHE A 25 10.97 6.21 1.27
C PHE A 25 11.48 5.52 2.55
N ASP A 26 12.54 6.04 3.17
CA ASP A 26 13.12 5.46 4.39
C ASP A 26 12.22 5.66 5.61
N LYS A 27 11.48 6.78 5.67
CA LYS A 27 10.66 7.15 6.83
C LYS A 27 9.29 6.47 6.84
N PHE A 28 8.70 6.21 5.66
CA PHE A 28 7.32 5.74 5.56
C PHE A 28 7.25 4.38 4.86
N GLU A 29 6.93 3.34 5.65
CA GLU A 29 6.71 1.98 5.16
C GLU A 29 5.66 1.90 4.02
N MET A 30 4.66 2.80 4.03
CA MET A 30 3.66 2.86 2.95
C MET A 30 4.27 3.28 1.61
N VAL A 31 5.23 4.20 1.61
CA VAL A 31 5.92 4.66 0.40
C VAL A 31 6.82 3.54 -0.13
N LYS A 32 7.49 2.82 0.77
CA LYS A 32 8.26 1.64 0.42
C LYS A 32 7.42 0.57 -0.27
N LYS A 33 6.27 0.21 0.33
CA LYS A 33 5.33 -0.77 -0.24
C LYS A 33 4.75 -0.33 -1.58
N TYR A 34 4.49 0.96 -1.75
CA TYR A 34 4.06 1.51 -3.03
C TYR A 34 5.11 1.25 -4.12
N TYR A 35 6.37 1.60 -3.86
CA TYR A 35 7.46 1.35 -4.82
C TYR A 35 7.81 -0.14 -4.98
N GLU A 36 7.64 -0.97 -3.95
CA GLU A 36 7.78 -2.43 -4.07
C GLU A 36 6.74 -3.03 -5.02
N MET A 37 5.53 -2.46 -5.10
CA MET A 37 4.53 -2.89 -6.08
C MET A 37 4.72 -2.27 -7.47
N ASP A 38 5.15 -1.01 -7.55
CA ASP A 38 5.37 -0.30 -8.81
C ASP A 38 6.63 -0.80 -9.55
N LEU A 39 7.73 -1.01 -8.81
CA LEU A 39 9.04 -1.38 -9.35
C LEU A 39 9.37 -2.87 -9.20
N GLY A 40 8.67 -3.58 -8.32
CA GLY A 40 8.94 -4.99 -8.06
C GLY A 40 8.28 -5.91 -9.08
N SER A 41 8.99 -6.96 -9.48
CA SER A 41 8.46 -8.07 -10.28
C SER A 41 7.53 -9.01 -9.50
N ASP A 42 7.30 -8.75 -8.21
CA ASP A 42 6.66 -9.62 -7.22
C ASP A 42 5.32 -9.06 -6.70
N SER A 43 4.68 -8.14 -7.42
CA SER A 43 3.35 -7.58 -7.07
C SER A 43 2.32 -8.66 -6.70
N GLY A 44 2.41 -9.83 -7.34
CA GLY A 44 1.60 -11.01 -7.01
C GLY A 44 1.78 -11.56 -5.59
N ARG A 45 2.99 -11.49 -5.00
CA ARG A 45 3.23 -11.92 -3.61
C ARG A 45 2.55 -10.99 -2.61
N ILE A 46 2.61 -9.68 -2.85
CA ILE A 46 1.94 -8.70 -2.00
C ILE A 46 0.43 -8.91 -2.08
N LEU A 47 -0.12 -9.11 -3.29
CA LEU A 47 -1.54 -9.43 -3.46
C LEU A 47 -1.94 -10.70 -2.67
N GLU A 48 -1.16 -11.78 -2.76
CA GLU A 48 -1.42 -13.02 -2.02
C GLU A 48 -1.35 -12.83 -0.50
N ASP A 49 -0.42 -12.02 0.02
CA ASP A 49 -0.35 -11.72 1.46
C ASP A 49 -1.63 -11.04 1.96
N TYR A 50 -2.20 -10.13 1.16
CA TYR A 50 -3.46 -9.47 1.50
C TYR A 50 -4.66 -10.43 1.39
N LYS A 51 -4.69 -11.30 0.37
CA LYS A 51 -5.70 -12.38 0.25
C LYS A 51 -5.61 -13.36 1.42
N GLU A 52 -4.42 -13.75 1.83
CA GLU A 52 -4.20 -14.61 2.98
C GLU A 52 -4.68 -13.98 4.29
N LYS A 53 -4.49 -12.67 4.49
CA LYS A 53 -5.00 -11.97 5.68
C LYS A 53 -6.52 -12.02 5.74
N ILE A 54 -7.20 -11.80 4.62
CA ILE A 54 -8.66 -11.94 4.54
C ILE A 54 -9.06 -13.40 4.78
N LYS A 55 -8.40 -14.35 4.11
CA LYS A 55 -8.66 -15.78 4.27
C LYS A 55 -8.50 -16.24 5.72
N LYS A 56 -7.45 -15.81 6.43
CA LYS A 56 -7.22 -16.17 7.85
C LYS A 56 -8.27 -15.58 8.79
N GLU A 57 -8.92 -14.45 8.42
CA GLU A 57 -9.98 -13.85 9.22
C GLU A 57 -11.30 -14.65 9.15
N TYR A 58 -11.58 -15.31 8.03
CA TYR A 58 -12.79 -16.13 7.84
C TYR A 58 -12.54 -17.63 8.03
N PHE A 59 -11.40 -18.12 7.53
CA PHE A 59 -11.04 -19.54 7.41
C PHE A 59 -9.62 -19.82 7.96
N PRO A 60 -9.35 -19.60 9.26
CA PRO A 60 -8.08 -19.98 9.87
C PRO A 60 -7.95 -21.51 10.02
N ASN A 61 -6.72 -22.00 10.11
CA ASN A 61 -6.44 -23.45 10.27
C ASN A 61 -6.96 -24.08 11.57
N ARG A 62 -7.48 -23.27 12.50
CA ARG A 62 -7.98 -23.67 13.82
C ARG A 62 -9.52 -23.72 13.91
N GLY A 63 -10.23 -23.65 12.78
CA GLY A 63 -11.70 -23.66 12.71
C GLY A 63 -12.25 -22.37 12.07
N TYR A 64 -13.42 -21.92 12.52
CA TYR A 64 -14.02 -20.68 11.99
C TYR A 64 -13.35 -19.44 12.59
N GLY A 65 -13.06 -18.48 11.72
CA GLY A 65 -12.52 -17.19 12.12
C GLY A 65 -13.61 -16.26 12.66
N ASN A 66 -13.21 -15.10 13.18
CA ASN A 66 -14.17 -14.15 13.73
C ASN A 66 -15.05 -13.50 12.64
N GLY A 67 -14.67 -13.62 11.36
CA GLY A 67 -15.46 -13.16 10.22
C GLY A 67 -15.74 -11.65 10.25
N ARG A 68 -14.85 -10.86 10.87
CA ARG A 68 -15.12 -9.44 11.13
C ARG A 68 -15.04 -8.66 9.83
N SER A 69 -16.19 -8.31 9.28
CA SER A 69 -16.27 -7.50 8.05
C SER A 69 -15.53 -6.16 8.17
N SER A 70 -15.45 -5.57 9.37
CA SER A 70 -14.65 -4.36 9.61
C SER A 70 -13.15 -4.57 9.43
N PHE A 71 -12.63 -5.74 9.79
CA PHE A 71 -11.22 -6.09 9.58
C PHE A 71 -10.94 -6.29 8.09
N SER A 72 -11.78 -7.06 7.40
CA SER A 72 -11.66 -7.30 5.95
C SER A 72 -11.72 -6.00 5.16
N ARG A 73 -12.68 -5.11 5.47
CA ARG A 73 -12.77 -3.77 4.86
C ARG A 73 -11.52 -2.92 5.11
N LYS A 74 -10.91 -3.02 6.29
CA LYS A 74 -9.65 -2.34 6.60
C LYS A 74 -8.50 -2.88 5.76
N VAL A 75 -8.37 -4.21 5.65
CA VAL A 75 -7.35 -4.86 4.82
C VAL A 75 -7.49 -4.45 3.34
N VAL A 76 -8.72 -4.44 2.81
CA VAL A 76 -9.01 -3.98 1.44
C VAL A 76 -8.70 -2.48 1.28
N SER A 77 -9.04 -1.65 2.26
CA SER A 77 -8.73 -0.22 2.23
C SER A 77 -7.23 0.06 2.27
N ASP A 78 -6.48 -0.71 3.04
CA ASP A 78 -5.02 -0.58 3.12
C ASP A 78 -4.35 -1.09 1.85
N PHE A 79 -4.87 -2.14 1.21
CA PHE A 79 -4.43 -2.58 -0.12
C PHE A 79 -4.69 -1.51 -1.18
N ARG A 80 -5.87 -0.87 -1.15
CA ARG A 80 -6.23 0.22 -2.09
C ARG A 80 -5.24 1.39 -2.04
N LYS A 81 -4.65 1.69 -0.87
CA LYS A 81 -3.69 2.80 -0.73
C LYS A 81 -2.36 2.53 -1.42
N ILE A 82 -2.01 1.26 -1.60
CA ILE A 82 -0.76 0.85 -2.24
C ILE A 82 -0.98 0.48 -3.71
N ALA A 83 -2.16 -0.05 -4.08
CA ALA A 83 -2.47 -0.52 -5.44
C ALA A 83 -2.22 0.56 -6.51
N VAL A 84 -1.26 0.29 -7.40
CA VAL A 84 -0.82 1.20 -8.47
C VAL A 84 -1.77 1.12 -9.67
N HIS A 85 -2.28 -0.07 -9.98
CA HIS A 85 -3.17 -0.29 -11.11
C HIS A 85 -4.60 -0.67 -10.67
N GLN A 86 -5.59 -0.11 -11.37
CA GLN A 86 -7.00 -0.36 -11.13
C GLN A 86 -7.42 -1.81 -11.43
N SER A 87 -6.61 -2.54 -12.21
CA SER A 87 -6.76 -3.97 -12.50
C SER A 87 -6.58 -4.83 -11.25
N ASP A 88 -5.64 -4.47 -10.37
CA ASP A 88 -5.31 -5.24 -9.16
C ASP A 88 -6.43 -5.16 -8.11
N PHE A 89 -7.32 -4.18 -8.26
CA PHE A 89 -8.47 -3.97 -7.39
C PHE A 89 -9.58 -5.00 -7.60
N LEU A 90 -9.76 -5.52 -8.82
CA LEU A 90 -10.83 -6.46 -9.13
C LEU A 90 -10.59 -7.87 -8.55
N ASP A 91 -9.34 -8.21 -8.26
CA ASP A 91 -8.97 -9.53 -7.72
C ASP A 91 -9.09 -9.64 -6.19
N VAL A 92 -9.41 -8.54 -5.49
CA VAL A 92 -9.47 -8.46 -4.02
C VAL A 92 -10.91 -8.30 -3.49
N VAL A 93 -11.87 -7.96 -4.35
CA VAL A 93 -13.29 -7.73 -3.99
C VAL A 93 -14.13 -8.97 -4.18
#